data_AF-A0A8T7DSC6-F1
#
_entry.id   AF-A0A8T7DSC6-F1
#
_cell.length_a   1.000
_cell.length_b   1.000
_cell.length_c   1.000
_cell.angle_alpha   90.00
_cell.angle_beta   90.00
_cell.angle_gamma   90.00
#
_symmetry.space_group_name_H-M   'P 1'
#
loop_
_entity.id
_entity.type
_entity.pdbx_description
1 polymer ?
#
loop_
_entity_poly.entity_id
_entity_poly.type
_entity_poly.pdbx_seq_one_letter_code
_entity_poly.pdbx_strand_id
1 'polypeptide(L)'
;MTHTTESAQHHVYVIELDMEVLKFDEFLRANPQYREGMPCLFVGETRHTPRKRFNYHLVGYKSHELVRRYARRLAPEYYASINPVSSDLAKLEEYNLAFRLRALGYAVWQHENALNSQPAGIKPGHAAHTNMHHQFAGT
;
A
#
# COMPACT_ATOMS: atom_id res chain seq x y z
N MET A 1 30.45 24.30 -13.46
CA MET A 1 30.48 22.89 -13.02
C MET A 1 29.05 22.52 -12.63
N THR A 2 28.31 21.84 -13.50
CA THR A 2 26.96 21.38 -13.19
C THR A 2 27.10 20.17 -12.27
N HIS A 3 26.71 20.32 -10.99
CA HIS A 3 26.52 19.17 -10.13
C HIS A 3 25.29 18.42 -10.67
N THR A 4 25.52 17.39 -11.49
CA THR A 4 24.49 16.41 -11.79
C THR A 4 24.32 15.60 -10.51
N THR A 5 23.34 15.99 -9.68
CA THR A 5 22.91 15.17 -8.56
C THR A 5 22.40 13.85 -9.15
N GLU A 6 23.21 12.79 -9.07
CA GLU A 6 22.75 11.42 -9.34
C GLU A 6 21.52 11.18 -8.45
N SER A 7 20.35 11.05 -9.07
CA SER A 7 19.12 10.76 -8.34
C SER A 7 19.29 9.39 -7.69
N ALA A 8 19.13 9.32 -6.37
CA ALA A 8 19.23 8.06 -5.65
C ALA A 8 18.21 7.08 -6.25
N GLN A 9 18.70 5.98 -6.83
CA GLN A 9 17.85 4.98 -7.45
C GLN A 9 17.12 4.18 -6.36
N HIS A 10 15.80 4.16 -6.47
CA HIS A 10 14.92 3.34 -5.65
C HIS A 10 14.35 2.19 -6.48
N HIS A 11 13.75 1.25 -5.78
CA HIS A 11 13.08 0.09 -6.37
C HIS A 11 11.77 -0.16 -5.64
N VAL A 12 10.73 -0.48 -6.38
CA VAL A 12 9.52 -1.13 -5.84
C VAL A 12 9.77 -2.64 -5.83
N TYR A 13 9.19 -3.35 -4.87
CA TYR A 13 9.26 -4.81 -4.81
C TYR A 13 7.94 -5.40 -4.33
N VAL A 14 7.70 -6.65 -4.74
CA VAL A 14 6.59 -7.47 -4.31
C VAL A 14 7.11 -8.77 -3.74
N ILE A 15 6.57 -9.15 -2.58
CA ILE A 15 6.83 -10.43 -1.91
C ILE A 15 5.51 -11.18 -1.87
N GLU A 16 5.53 -12.42 -2.32
CA GLU A 16 4.43 -13.35 -2.10
C GLU A 16 4.45 -13.82 -0.64
N LEU A 17 3.32 -13.70 0.02
CA LEU A 17 3.09 -14.14 1.40
C LEU A 17 2.35 -15.47 1.43
N ASP A 18 2.61 -16.26 2.47
CA ASP A 18 1.85 -17.46 2.78
C ASP A 18 0.39 -17.10 3.06
N MET A 19 -0.53 -17.93 2.58
CA MET A 19 -1.99 -17.74 2.74
C MET A 19 -2.41 -17.74 4.20
N GLU A 20 -1.60 -18.29 5.12
CA GLU A 20 -1.85 -18.17 6.56
C GLU A 20 -1.94 -16.72 7.06
N VAL A 21 -1.42 -15.74 6.31
CA VAL A 21 -1.59 -14.31 6.62
C VAL A 21 -3.07 -13.88 6.64
N LEU A 22 -3.96 -14.60 5.95
CA LEU A 22 -5.40 -14.37 5.97
C LEU A 22 -6.02 -14.65 7.35
N LYS A 23 -5.35 -15.39 8.24
CA LYS A 23 -5.78 -15.56 9.64
C LYS A 23 -5.63 -14.28 10.46
N PHE A 24 -4.96 -13.25 9.93
CA PHE A 24 -4.80 -11.96 10.59
C PHE A 24 -5.92 -11.00 10.19
N ASP A 25 -6.84 -10.73 11.11
CA ASP A 25 -8.06 -9.93 10.86
C ASP A 25 -7.77 -8.57 10.24
N GLU A 26 -6.69 -7.90 10.63
CA GLU A 26 -6.33 -6.59 10.07
C GLU A 26 -5.98 -6.70 8.58
N PHE A 27 -5.28 -7.78 8.18
CA PHE A 27 -4.95 -8.05 6.78
C PHE A 27 -6.19 -8.28 5.94
N LEU A 28 -7.18 -9.03 6.45
CA LEU A 28 -8.47 -9.21 5.78
C LEU A 28 -9.26 -7.90 5.69
N ARG A 29 -9.36 -7.14 6.79
CA ARG A 29 -10.08 -5.85 6.81
C ARG A 29 -9.49 -4.84 5.84
N ALA A 30 -8.17 -4.84 5.65
CA ALA A 30 -7.50 -3.98 4.66
C ALA A 30 -7.73 -4.42 3.22
N ASN A 31 -8.26 -5.62 2.98
CA ASN A 31 -8.47 -6.19 1.65
C ASN A 31 -9.92 -6.65 1.44
N PRO A 32 -10.91 -5.73 1.53
CA PRO A 32 -12.33 -6.08 1.40
C PRO A 32 -12.72 -6.59 -0.01
N GLN A 33 -11.89 -6.32 -1.01
CA GLN A 33 -12.07 -6.78 -2.39
C GLN A 33 -11.33 -8.08 -2.71
N TYR A 34 -10.72 -8.72 -1.70
CA TYR A 34 -9.99 -9.96 -1.89
C TYR A 34 -10.89 -11.05 -2.50
N ARG A 35 -10.38 -11.70 -3.55
CA ARG A 35 -11.03 -12.86 -4.17
C ARG A 35 -10.34 -14.13 -3.70
N GLU A 36 -11.13 -15.08 -3.20
CA GLU A 36 -10.61 -16.35 -2.71
C GLU A 36 -9.70 -17.05 -3.74
N GLY A 37 -8.57 -17.58 -3.26
CA GLY A 37 -7.56 -18.23 -4.09
C GLY A 37 -6.57 -17.29 -4.77
N MET A 38 -6.80 -15.96 -4.75
CA MET A 38 -5.81 -15.01 -5.23
C MET A 38 -4.61 -14.94 -4.27
N PRO A 39 -3.39 -14.67 -4.78
CA PRO A 39 -2.21 -14.52 -3.94
C PRO A 39 -2.32 -13.40 -2.90
N CYS A 40 -1.68 -13.63 -1.75
CA CYS A 40 -1.43 -12.60 -0.73
C CYS A 40 -0.06 -11.97 -0.98
N LEU A 41 0.00 -10.65 -1.08
CA LEU A 41 1.19 -9.92 -1.50
C LEU A 41 1.56 -8.84 -0.49
N PHE A 42 2.87 -8.61 -0.33
CA PHE A 42 3.41 -7.42 0.32
C PHE A 42 4.08 -6.55 -0.74
N VAL A 43 3.72 -5.26 -0.79
CA VAL A 43 4.31 -4.27 -1.70
C VAL A 43 5.08 -3.25 -0.88
N GLY A 44 6.27 -2.88 -1.33
CA GLY A 44 7.06 -1.83 -0.69
C GLY A 44 8.07 -1.19 -1.63
N GLU A 45 8.68 -0.10 -1.19
CA GLU A 45 9.83 0.54 -1.85
C GLU A 45 11.14 0.39 -1.05
N THR A 46 12.28 0.54 -1.73
CA THR A 46 13.60 0.53 -1.09
C THR A 46 14.69 1.25 -1.90
N ARG A 47 15.68 1.82 -1.19
CA ARG A 47 16.97 2.29 -1.73
C ARG A 47 17.96 1.17 -2.07
N HIS A 48 17.62 -0.08 -1.76
CA HIS A 48 18.46 -1.24 -2.05
C HIS A 48 17.87 -2.03 -3.21
N THR A 49 18.62 -3.00 -3.74
CA THR A 49 18.02 -3.96 -4.67
C THR A 49 16.91 -4.76 -3.98
N PRO A 50 15.84 -5.16 -4.70
CA PRO A 50 14.76 -5.98 -4.15
C PRO A 50 15.27 -7.25 -3.45
N ARG A 51 16.29 -7.92 -4.03
CA ARG A 51 16.95 -9.08 -3.42
C ARG A 51 17.59 -8.76 -2.07
N LYS A 52 18.34 -7.66 -1.97
CA LYS A 52 19.00 -7.25 -0.73
C LYS A 52 17.97 -6.87 0.32
N ARG A 53 16.91 -6.14 -0.06
CA ARG A 53 15.81 -5.79 0.83
C ARG A 53 15.06 -7.04 1.32
N PHE A 54 14.84 -8.02 0.46
CA PHE A 54 14.25 -9.30 0.84
C PHE A 54 15.10 -10.03 1.88
N ASN A 55 16.41 -10.12 1.68
CA ASN A 55 17.30 -10.74 2.65
C ASN A 55 17.28 -10.02 4.01
N TYR A 56 17.20 -8.69 4.02
CA TYR A 56 17.01 -7.91 5.25
C TYR A 56 15.73 -8.31 5.99
N HIS A 57 14.63 -8.51 5.25
CA HIS A 57 13.40 -9.00 5.84
C HIS A 57 13.54 -10.38 6.49
N LEU A 58 14.21 -11.32 5.81
CA LEU A 58 14.41 -12.69 6.27
C LEU A 58 15.28 -12.76 7.54
N VAL A 59 16.32 -11.93 7.65
CA VAL A 59 17.16 -11.87 8.85
C VAL A 59 16.60 -10.94 9.95
N GLY A 60 15.40 -10.38 9.75
CA GLY A 60 14.75 -9.50 10.71
C GLY A 60 15.32 -8.07 10.78
N TYR A 61 16.24 -7.70 9.89
CA TYR A 61 16.83 -6.37 9.87
C TYR A 61 15.90 -5.35 9.17
N LYS A 62 15.44 -4.33 9.91
CA LYS A 62 14.51 -3.30 9.41
C LYS A 62 13.33 -3.92 8.64
N SER A 63 12.75 -4.99 9.21
CA SER A 63 11.75 -5.84 8.58
C SER A 63 10.32 -5.46 9.01
N HIS A 64 9.34 -5.76 8.17
CA HIS A 64 7.92 -5.73 8.53
C HIS A 64 7.50 -7.10 9.05
N GLU A 65 6.67 -7.11 10.09
CA GLU A 65 6.28 -8.34 10.80
C GLU A 65 5.63 -9.39 9.89
N LEU A 66 4.67 -8.98 9.05
CA LEU A 66 4.01 -9.91 8.12
C LEU A 66 5.01 -10.53 7.13
N VAL A 67 5.99 -9.77 6.65
CA VAL A 67 7.02 -10.31 5.75
C VAL A 67 7.90 -11.29 6.52
N ARG A 68 8.33 -10.96 7.73
CA ARG A 68 9.17 -11.85 8.55
C ARG A 68 8.47 -13.18 8.86
N ARG A 69 7.16 -13.16 9.09
CA ARG A 69 6.38 -14.34 9.46
C ARG A 69 5.92 -15.17 8.25
N TYR A 70 5.55 -14.50 7.16
CA TYR A 70 4.81 -15.15 6.07
C TYR A 70 5.50 -15.05 4.70
N ALA A 71 6.67 -14.42 4.56
CA ALA A 71 7.31 -14.33 3.25
C ALA A 71 7.62 -15.71 2.65
N ARG A 72 7.22 -15.91 1.39
CA ARG A 72 7.52 -17.10 0.60
C ARG A 72 8.64 -16.84 -0.41
N ARG A 73 8.48 -15.82 -1.25
CA ARG A 73 9.46 -15.45 -2.29
C ARG A 73 9.30 -14.01 -2.75
N LEU A 74 10.32 -13.49 -3.42
CA LEU A 74 10.14 -12.33 -4.30
C LEU A 74 9.31 -12.72 -5.53
N ALA A 75 8.45 -11.80 -5.95
CA ALA A 75 7.58 -11.96 -7.11
C ALA A 75 7.87 -10.86 -8.17
N PRO A 76 9.01 -10.94 -8.87
CA PRO A 76 9.44 -9.94 -9.85
C PRO A 76 8.48 -9.72 -11.02
N GLU A 77 7.64 -10.71 -11.34
CA GLU A 77 6.58 -10.61 -12.35
C GLU A 77 5.64 -9.42 -12.15
N TYR A 78 5.52 -8.90 -10.93
CA TYR A 78 4.66 -7.75 -10.61
C TYR A 78 5.35 -6.38 -10.63
N TYR A 79 6.69 -6.32 -10.61
CA TYR A 79 7.39 -5.04 -10.41
C TYR A 79 8.63 -4.83 -11.29
N ALA A 80 9.15 -5.87 -11.96
CA ALA A 80 10.42 -5.77 -12.67
C ALA A 80 10.41 -4.68 -13.76
N SER A 81 9.30 -4.52 -14.48
CA SER A 81 9.15 -3.50 -15.53
C SER A 81 9.01 -2.07 -15.02
N ILE A 82 8.81 -1.88 -13.71
CA ILE A 82 8.67 -0.55 -13.07
C ILE A 82 10.06 -0.01 -12.67
N ASN A 83 11.01 -0.91 -12.39
CA ASN A 83 12.30 -0.53 -11.83
C ASN A 83 13.37 -0.26 -12.90
N PRO A 84 14.37 0.59 -12.58
CA PRO A 84 14.49 1.40 -11.35
C PRO A 84 13.57 2.63 -11.39
N VAL A 85 13.28 3.18 -10.21
CA VAL A 85 12.47 4.41 -10.06
C VAL A 85 13.29 5.49 -9.36
N SER A 86 12.99 6.77 -9.65
CA SER A 86 13.58 7.88 -8.89
C SER A 86 13.04 7.88 -7.45
N SER A 87 13.84 8.43 -6.51
CA SER A 87 13.43 8.58 -5.10
C SER A 87 12.06 9.23 -4.93
N ASP A 88 11.77 10.24 -5.74
CA ASP A 88 10.57 11.08 -5.60
C ASP A 88 9.31 10.37 -6.14
N LEU A 89 9.49 9.35 -7.00
CA LEU A 89 8.41 8.55 -7.56
C LEU A 89 8.21 7.21 -6.84
N ALA A 90 9.18 6.75 -6.03
CA ALA A 90 9.15 5.42 -5.44
C ALA A 90 7.89 5.12 -4.63
N LYS A 91 7.43 6.08 -3.82
CA LYS A 91 6.21 5.96 -3.01
C LYS A 91 4.94 5.96 -3.87
N LEU A 92 4.90 6.76 -4.93
CA LEU A 92 3.77 6.79 -5.86
C LEU A 92 3.66 5.47 -6.61
N GLU A 93 4.78 4.91 -7.08
CA GLU A 93 4.79 3.61 -7.77
C GLU A 93 4.44 2.45 -6.83
N GLU A 94 4.89 2.48 -5.56
CA GLU A 94 4.45 1.52 -4.54
C GLU A 94 2.93 1.54 -4.38
N TYR A 95 2.34 2.74 -4.20
CA TYR A 95 0.90 2.93 -4.06
C TYR A 95 0.14 2.46 -5.31
N ASN A 96 0.55 2.90 -6.50
CA ASN A 96 -0.10 2.56 -7.76
C ASN A 96 -0.08 1.05 -8.01
N LEU A 97 1.05 0.39 -7.73
CA LEU A 97 1.16 -1.06 -7.87
C LEU A 97 0.21 -1.79 -6.92
N ALA A 98 0.19 -1.41 -5.64
CA ALA A 98 -0.70 -2.02 -4.66
C ALA A 98 -2.19 -1.78 -4.98
N PHE A 99 -2.55 -0.58 -5.44
CA PHE A 99 -3.90 -0.24 -5.89
C PHE A 99 -4.34 -1.15 -7.05
N ARG A 100 -3.52 -1.27 -8.11
CA ARG A 100 -3.84 -2.14 -9.26
C ARG A 100 -3.99 -3.59 -8.86
N LEU A 101 -3.11 -4.11 -7.99
CA LEU A 101 -3.20 -5.49 -7.51
C LEU A 101 -4.47 -5.74 -6.70
N ARG A 102 -4.86 -4.83 -5.79
CA ARG A 102 -6.13 -4.94 -5.06
C ARG A 102 -7.34 -4.90 -5.99
N ALA A 103 -7.34 -4.02 -6.98
CA ALA A 103 -8.41 -3.92 -7.97
C ALA A 103 -8.57 -5.21 -8.81
N LEU A 104 -7.51 -6.00 -8.97
CA LEU A 104 -7.54 -7.32 -9.61
C LEU A 104 -8.01 -8.45 -8.66
N GLY A 105 -8.22 -8.15 -7.38
CA GLY A 105 -8.70 -9.07 -6.35
C GLY A 105 -7.61 -9.75 -5.52
N TYR A 106 -6.35 -9.32 -5.63
CA TYR A 106 -5.27 -9.79 -4.75
C TYR A 106 -5.45 -9.19 -3.35
N ALA A 107 -5.00 -9.92 -2.32
CA ALA A 107 -4.86 -9.34 -0.98
C ALA A 107 -3.47 -8.71 -0.87
N VAL A 108 -3.39 -7.43 -0.55
CA VAL A 108 -2.14 -6.66 -0.57
C VAL A 108 -1.95 -5.89 0.74
N TRP A 109 -0.74 -5.97 1.28
CA TRP A 109 -0.29 -5.14 2.41
C TRP A 109 0.89 -4.25 2.02
N GLN A 110 1.02 -3.10 2.68
CA GLN A 110 2.07 -2.10 2.47
C GLN A 110 2.63 -1.62 3.79
N HIS A 111 3.87 -1.13 3.80
CA HIS A 111 4.55 -0.66 5.02
C HIS A 111 3.91 0.61 5.60
N GLU A 112 3.50 1.55 4.75
CA GLU A 112 2.67 2.69 5.13
C GLU A 112 1.26 2.41 4.66
N ASN A 113 0.46 1.79 5.51
CA ASN A 113 -0.96 1.69 5.23
C ASN A 113 -1.52 3.12 5.26
N ALA A 114 -2.01 3.64 4.12
CA ALA A 114 -2.69 4.93 4.06
C ALA A 114 -3.91 4.98 5.02
N LEU A 115 -4.40 3.80 5.46
CA LEU A 115 -5.43 3.63 6.48
C LEU A 115 -4.92 3.81 7.92
N ASN A 116 -3.61 3.66 8.19
CA ASN A 116 -3.01 3.92 9.51
C ASN A 116 -2.64 5.41 9.69
N SER A 117 -2.87 6.23 8.67
CA SER A 117 -2.64 7.69 8.69
C SER A 117 -3.93 8.51 8.82
N GLN A 118 -5.10 7.87 8.98
CA GLN A 118 -6.31 8.60 9.32
C GLN A 118 -6.31 8.90 10.83
N PRO A 119 -6.23 10.18 11.28
CA PRO A 119 -6.56 10.49 12.65
C PRO A 119 -8.01 10.05 12.89
N ALA A 120 -8.25 9.40 14.03
CA ALA A 120 -9.59 9.04 14.45
C ALA A 120 -10.50 10.28 14.40
N GLY A 121 -11.48 10.28 13.48
CA GLY A 121 -12.60 11.21 13.52
C GLY A 121 -12.62 12.27 12.42
N ILE A 122 -13.15 11.89 11.25
CA ILE A 122 -14.10 12.74 10.54
C ILE A 122 -15.31 11.85 10.22
N LYS A 123 -16.36 11.96 11.04
CA LYS A 123 -17.67 11.40 10.69
C LYS A 123 -18.19 12.22 9.50
N PRO A 124 -18.76 11.61 8.44
CA PRO A 124 -19.51 12.38 7.46
C PRO A 124 -20.66 13.08 8.18
N GLY A 125 -20.62 14.41 8.19
CA GLY A 125 -21.68 15.25 8.72
C GLY A 125 -22.97 14.90 8.00
N HIS A 126 -23.98 14.51 8.78
CA HIS A 126 -25.35 14.48 8.31
C HIS A 126 -25.68 15.90 7.82
N ALA A 127 -25.92 16.05 6.51
CA ALA A 127 -26.52 17.26 5.99
C ALA A 127 -27.91 17.38 6.62
N ALA A 128 -28.03 18.31 7.57
CA ALA A 128 -29.28 18.65 8.22
C ALA A 128 -30.26 19.14 7.16
N HIS A 129 -31.37 18.42 7.00
CA HIS A 129 -32.61 19.02 6.54
C HIS A 129 -32.99 20.09 7.56
N THR A 130 -32.84 21.37 7.20
CA THR A 130 -33.53 22.46 7.89
C THR A 130 -34.50 23.09 6.92
N ASN A 131 -35.75 22.69 7.11
CA ASN A 131 -36.95 23.32 6.63
C ASN A 131 -37.04 24.73 7.24
N MET A 132 -37.09 25.78 6.42
CA MET A 132 -37.51 27.11 6.86
C MET A 132 -38.61 27.64 5.94
N HIS A 133 -39.85 27.40 6.38
CA HIS A 133 -40.95 28.34 6.16
C HIS A 133 -40.62 29.65 6.88
N HIS A 134 -40.76 30.80 6.22
CA HIS A 134 -41.43 31.98 6.78
C HIS A 134 -41.94 32.90 5.66
N GLN A 135 -43.22 33.23 5.77
CA GLN A 135 -44.00 34.20 5.00
C GLN A 135 -43.53 35.65 5.20
N PHE A 136 -43.97 36.54 4.30
CA PHE A 136 -44.56 37.90 4.49
C PHE A 136 -44.26 38.72 3.19
N ALA A 137 -45.23 39.05 2.33
CA ALA A 137 -46.32 40.05 2.41
C ALA A 137 -45.94 41.42 1.79
N GLY A 138 -46.80 41.93 0.88
CA GLY A 138 -46.90 43.32 0.39
C GLY A 138 -45.94 43.67 -0.76
N THR A 139 -46.32 44.32 -1.85
CA THR A 139 -47.46 45.23 -2.14
C THR A 139 -47.82 45.10 -3.63
#